data_AF-D9Y1H2-F1
#
_entry.id   AF-D9Y1H2-F1
#
_cell.length_a   1.000
_cell.length_b   1.000
_cell.length_c   1.000
_cell.angle_alpha   90.00
_cell.angle_beta   90.00
_cell.angle_gamma   90.00
#
_symmetry.space_group_name_H-M   'P 1'
#
loop_
_entity.id
_entity.type
_entity.pdbx_description
1 polymer ?
#
loop_
_entity_poly.entity_id
_entity_poly.type
_entity_poly.pdbx_seq_one_letter_code
_entity_poly.pdbx_strand_id
1 'polypeptide(L)'
;MSTTGASADPLAALGSLPGVADSVESVRKSVDRVYGHRVMRRRSNEITSEAALRGARGTAALSGADWALEEVRRRSDFSGDGEARTMGAALRLTAEAGQLLSIWRQSPLRVLARLHLVAAAEGDGRVGRPRQEGEPVDEPLIGLALPSAAEAHGRLEGLSELIIAGGSAPALVTAAVVHGELLALRPLHPPHNGLDRAHGRAHRPGRQRSRPQVGMPRRGGPRRTGPRGLPGGAGGLRLRHSRGRRLLDRPLRARGRTGGARVDGGVRGAPARSRV
;
A
#
# COMPACT_ATOMS: atom_id res chain seq x y z
N MET A 1 12.75 43.89 13.38
CA MET A 1 11.33 43.51 13.55
C MET A 1 11.29 42.01 13.73
N SER A 2 11.13 41.57 14.98
CA SER A 2 11.17 40.16 15.36
C SER A 2 9.76 39.57 15.24
N THR A 3 9.54 38.70 14.27
CA THR A 3 8.25 38.02 14.11
C THR A 3 8.19 36.82 15.05
N THR A 4 7.76 37.07 16.29
CA THR A 4 7.40 36.02 17.24
C THR A 4 6.08 35.40 16.80
N GLY A 5 6.16 34.36 15.99
CA GLY A 5 5.06 33.46 15.69
C GLY A 5 5.60 32.04 15.72
N ALA A 6 5.74 31.46 16.91
CA ALA A 6 5.78 30.01 17.02
C ALA A 6 4.45 29.51 16.46
N SER A 7 4.45 29.19 15.16
CA SER A 7 3.28 28.89 14.36
C SER A 7 2.50 27.77 15.03
N ALA A 8 1.29 28.08 15.50
CA ALA A 8 0.35 27.06 15.92
C ALA A 8 0.25 26.02 14.81
N ASP A 9 0.27 24.73 15.16
CA ASP A 9 0.11 23.64 14.20
C ASP A 9 -1.20 23.85 13.43
N PRO A 10 -1.15 24.08 12.11
CA PRO A 10 -2.35 24.40 11.33
C PRO A 10 -3.34 23.22 11.28
N LEU A 11 -2.87 21.99 11.49
CA LEU A 11 -3.73 20.81 11.51
C LEU A 11 -4.33 20.55 12.89
N ALA A 12 -3.81 21.16 13.95
CA ALA A 12 -4.31 20.93 15.31
C ALA A 12 -5.79 21.34 15.45
N ALA A 13 -6.19 22.43 14.79
CA ALA A 13 -7.57 22.91 14.78
C ALA A 13 -8.56 21.88 14.19
N LEU A 14 -8.12 21.06 13.22
CA LEU A 14 -8.94 20.03 12.60
C LEU A 14 -9.32 18.91 13.58
N GLY A 15 -8.45 18.64 14.58
CA GLY A 15 -8.72 17.66 15.62
C GLY A 15 -9.89 18.05 16.55
N SER A 16 -10.17 19.35 16.65
CA SER A 16 -11.22 19.92 17.51
C SER A 16 -12.57 20.08 16.80
N LEU A 17 -12.66 19.71 15.52
CA LEU A 17 -13.92 19.75 14.79
C LEU A 17 -14.95 18.79 15.41
N PRO A 18 -16.25 19.14 15.40
CA PRO A 18 -17.29 18.29 15.96
C PRO A 18 -17.23 16.85 15.44
N GLY A 19 -17.19 15.89 16.36
CA GLY A 19 -17.16 14.45 16.06
C GLY A 19 -15.80 13.87 15.63
N VAL A 20 -14.78 14.70 15.37
CA VAL A 20 -13.44 14.22 14.99
C VAL A 20 -12.75 13.53 16.16
N ALA A 21 -12.74 14.16 17.34
CA ALA A 21 -12.13 13.59 18.55
C ALA A 21 -12.73 12.22 18.91
N ASP A 22 -14.06 12.10 18.86
CA ASP A 22 -14.77 10.84 19.14
C ASP A 22 -14.44 9.75 18.11
N SER A 23 -14.32 10.14 16.83
CA SER A 23 -13.95 9.23 15.74
C SER A 23 -12.52 8.72 15.89
N VAL A 24 -11.57 9.61 16.19
CA VAL A 24 -10.16 9.26 16.47
C VAL A 24 -10.09 8.30 17.65
N GLU A 25 -10.81 8.60 18.74
CA GLU A 25 -10.82 7.77 19.94
C GLU A 25 -11.45 6.39 19.69
N SER A 26 -12.52 6.34 18.89
CA SER A 26 -13.18 5.09 18.50
C SER A 26 -12.25 4.17 17.69
N VAL A 27 -11.50 4.74 16.73
CA VAL A 27 -10.50 4.01 15.94
C VAL A 27 -9.38 3.51 16.85
N ARG A 28 -8.83 4.36 17.72
CA ARG A 28 -7.78 3.98 18.67
C ARG A 28 -8.21 2.83 19.57
N LYS A 29 -9.37 2.92 20.21
CA LYS A 29 -9.95 1.84 21.03
C LYS A 29 -10.11 0.53 20.26
N SER A 30 -10.50 0.60 18.99
CA SER A 30 -10.67 -0.58 18.14
C SER A 30 -9.32 -1.24 17.81
N VAL A 31 -8.31 -0.44 17.50
CA VAL A 31 -6.94 -0.90 17.25
C VAL A 31 -6.33 -1.50 18.52
N ASP A 32 -6.46 -0.84 19.66
CA ASP A 32 -5.96 -1.33 20.95
C ASP A 32 -6.60 -2.66 21.34
N ARG A 33 -7.90 -2.83 21.07
CA ARG A 33 -8.60 -4.09 21.29
C ARG A 33 -8.03 -5.22 20.44
N VAL A 34 -7.67 -4.94 19.17
CA VAL A 34 -7.03 -5.93 18.30
C VAL A 34 -5.66 -6.30 18.87
N TYR A 35 -4.80 -5.32 19.17
CA TYR A 35 -3.45 -5.57 19.71
C TYR A 35 -3.47 -6.26 21.08
N GLY A 36 -4.44 -5.94 21.93
CA GLY A 36 -4.65 -6.58 23.23
C GLY A 36 -5.20 -8.01 23.15
N HIS A 37 -5.70 -8.44 21.98
CA HIS A 37 -6.31 -9.75 21.82
C HIS A 37 -5.27 -10.88 21.95
N ARG A 38 -5.59 -11.92 22.74
CA ARG A 38 -4.66 -13.04 23.03
C ARG A 38 -4.04 -13.70 21.79
N VAL A 39 -4.75 -13.70 20.67
CA VAL A 39 -4.28 -14.32 19.42
C VAL A 39 -3.13 -13.52 18.80
N MET A 40 -3.08 -12.20 18.97
CA MET A 40 -1.95 -11.38 18.52
C MET A 40 -0.62 -11.85 19.10
N ARG A 41 -0.61 -12.34 20.33
CA ARG A 41 0.60 -12.83 20.99
C ARG A 41 1.14 -14.13 20.39
N ARG A 42 0.29 -14.90 19.71
CA ARG A 42 0.63 -16.25 19.21
C ARG A 42 0.76 -16.32 17.69
N ARG A 43 -0.02 -15.52 16.97
CA ARG A 43 -0.18 -15.59 15.50
C ARG A 43 -0.12 -14.20 14.86
N SER A 44 0.70 -13.29 15.38
CA SER A 44 0.86 -11.93 14.85
C SER A 44 1.19 -11.94 13.36
N ASN A 45 2.21 -12.71 12.94
CA ASN A 45 2.65 -12.75 11.56
C ASN A 45 1.54 -13.19 10.60
N GLU A 46 0.80 -14.25 10.95
CA GLU A 46 -0.30 -14.74 10.12
C GLU A 46 -1.41 -13.71 9.99
N ILE A 47 -1.75 -13.02 11.08
CA ILE A 47 -2.81 -12.02 11.07
C ILE A 47 -2.38 -10.76 10.32
N THR A 48 -1.12 -10.33 10.48
CA THR A 48 -0.57 -9.21 9.72
C THR A 48 -0.58 -9.50 8.23
N SER A 49 -0.13 -10.68 7.79
CA SER A 49 -0.18 -11.09 6.38
C SER A 49 -1.61 -11.12 5.83
N GLU A 50 -2.54 -11.65 6.61
CA GLU A 50 -3.94 -11.82 6.23
C GLU A 50 -4.71 -10.47 6.27
N ALA A 51 -4.30 -9.53 7.11
CA ALA A 51 -4.76 -8.14 7.12
C ALA A 51 -4.22 -7.35 5.92
N ALA A 52 -2.92 -7.50 5.61
CA ALA A 52 -2.29 -6.90 4.43
C ALA A 52 -2.97 -7.38 3.14
N LEU A 53 -3.22 -8.68 3.02
CA LEU A 53 -3.95 -9.26 1.88
C LEU A 53 -5.35 -8.66 1.71
N ARG A 54 -6.11 -8.52 2.80
CA ARG A 54 -7.44 -7.88 2.76
C ARG A 54 -7.36 -6.40 2.41
N GLY A 55 -6.35 -5.68 2.93
CA GLY A 55 -6.09 -4.30 2.61
C GLY A 55 -5.82 -4.10 1.12
N ALA A 56 -4.90 -4.88 0.57
CA ALA A 56 -4.59 -4.89 -0.87
C ALA A 56 -5.82 -5.17 -1.73
N ARG A 57 -6.62 -6.20 -1.39
CA ARG A 57 -7.88 -6.49 -2.08
C ARG A 57 -8.84 -5.30 -2.03
N GLY A 58 -8.98 -4.65 -0.89
CA GLY A 58 -9.83 -3.46 -0.73
C GLY A 58 -9.38 -2.32 -1.64
N THR A 59 -8.09 -2.03 -1.67
CA THR A 59 -7.49 -1.03 -2.57
C THR A 59 -7.72 -1.37 -4.03
N ALA A 60 -7.52 -2.63 -4.44
CA ALA A 60 -7.76 -3.07 -5.81
C ALA A 60 -9.25 -2.95 -6.21
N ALA A 61 -10.15 -3.28 -5.29
CA ALA A 61 -11.59 -3.15 -5.53
C ALA A 61 -12.03 -1.69 -5.74
N LEU A 62 -11.43 -0.73 -5.02
CA LEU A 62 -11.65 0.70 -5.27
C LEU A 62 -11.19 1.12 -6.68
N SER A 63 -10.14 0.49 -7.18
CA SER A 63 -9.61 0.70 -8.54
C SER A 63 -10.34 -0.12 -9.61
N GLY A 64 -11.39 -0.88 -9.26
CA GLY A 64 -12.23 -1.63 -10.19
C GLY A 64 -11.98 -3.14 -10.25
N ALA A 65 -10.98 -3.67 -9.54
CA ALA A 65 -10.67 -5.10 -9.50
C ALA A 65 -11.25 -5.79 -8.25
N ASP A 66 -12.55 -6.13 -8.27
CA ASP A 66 -13.25 -6.79 -7.16
C ASP A 66 -13.18 -8.33 -7.26
N TRP A 67 -12.06 -8.90 -6.83
CA TRP A 67 -11.87 -10.34 -6.78
C TRP A 67 -12.34 -10.92 -5.44
N ALA A 68 -12.78 -12.19 -5.45
CA ALA A 68 -13.02 -12.92 -4.20
C ALA A 68 -11.70 -13.15 -3.45
N LEU A 69 -11.71 -13.10 -2.11
CA LEU A 69 -10.48 -13.24 -1.31
C LEU A 69 -9.80 -14.60 -1.54
N GLU A 70 -10.56 -15.67 -1.66
CA GLU A 70 -10.05 -17.02 -1.97
C GLU A 70 -9.38 -17.09 -3.35
N GLU A 71 -9.80 -16.26 -4.32
CA GLU A 71 -9.13 -16.20 -5.62
C GLU A 71 -7.75 -15.55 -5.50
N VAL A 72 -7.65 -14.43 -4.75
CA VAL A 72 -6.37 -13.76 -4.50
C VAL A 72 -5.40 -14.70 -3.76
N ARG A 73 -5.88 -15.56 -2.85
CA ARG A 73 -5.03 -16.54 -2.15
C ARG A 73 -4.52 -17.67 -3.03
N ARG A 74 -5.29 -18.09 -4.05
CA ARG A 74 -4.90 -19.22 -4.93
C ARG A 74 -3.95 -18.81 -6.04
N ARG A 75 -4.03 -17.55 -6.49
CA ARG A 75 -3.16 -17.07 -7.57
C ARG A 75 -1.82 -16.58 -7.04
N SER A 76 -0.79 -16.88 -7.82
CA SER A 76 0.57 -16.36 -7.65
C SER A 76 0.98 -15.40 -8.75
N ASP A 77 0.23 -15.36 -9.86
CA ASP A 77 0.51 -14.52 -11.02
C ASP A 77 -0.58 -13.45 -11.20
N PHE A 78 -0.12 -12.21 -11.33
CA PHE A 78 -0.93 -10.98 -11.45
C PHE A 78 -0.49 -10.14 -12.65
N SER A 79 0.14 -10.75 -13.65
CA SER A 79 0.63 -10.08 -14.87
C SER A 79 -0.35 -10.11 -16.04
N GLY A 80 -1.48 -10.80 -15.91
CA GLY A 80 -2.47 -11.02 -16.97
C GLY A 80 -3.28 -9.78 -17.36
N ASP A 81 -4.60 -9.87 -17.27
CA ASP A 81 -5.53 -8.79 -17.64
C ASP A 81 -5.42 -7.54 -16.75
N GLY A 82 -6.18 -6.50 -17.08
CA GLY A 82 -6.20 -5.23 -16.35
C GLY A 82 -6.55 -5.35 -14.86
N GLU A 83 -7.51 -6.22 -14.53
CA GLU A 83 -7.88 -6.47 -13.13
C GLU A 83 -6.76 -7.19 -12.38
N ALA A 84 -6.10 -8.16 -13.01
CA ALA A 84 -4.96 -8.87 -12.45
C ALA A 84 -3.80 -7.91 -12.16
N ARG A 85 -3.45 -7.03 -13.12
CA ARG A 85 -2.40 -6.01 -12.92
C ARG A 85 -2.73 -5.06 -11.77
N THR A 86 -3.98 -4.59 -11.70
CA THR A 86 -4.49 -3.73 -10.62
C THR A 86 -4.41 -4.41 -9.25
N MET A 87 -4.80 -5.69 -9.16
CA MET A 87 -4.65 -6.49 -7.94
C MET A 87 -3.17 -6.65 -7.56
N GLY A 88 -2.32 -6.97 -8.54
CA GLY A 88 -0.87 -7.07 -8.35
C GLY A 88 -0.25 -5.78 -7.81
N ALA A 89 -0.67 -4.62 -8.32
CA ALA A 89 -0.19 -3.33 -7.84
C ALA A 89 -0.61 -3.06 -6.41
N ALA A 90 -1.86 -3.35 -6.05
CA ALA A 90 -2.34 -3.18 -4.68
C ALA A 90 -1.58 -4.08 -3.69
N LEU A 91 -1.24 -5.32 -4.09
CA LEU A 91 -0.42 -6.24 -3.29
C LEU A 91 1.00 -5.70 -3.10
N ARG A 92 1.65 -5.28 -4.19
CA ARG A 92 3.01 -4.71 -4.15
C ARG A 92 3.06 -3.43 -3.31
N LEU A 93 2.09 -2.53 -3.48
CA LEU A 93 1.95 -1.30 -2.69
C LEU A 93 1.81 -1.61 -1.20
N THR A 94 0.96 -2.56 -0.84
CA THR A 94 0.73 -2.92 0.56
C THR A 94 1.97 -3.53 1.20
N ALA A 95 2.71 -4.37 0.44
CA ALA A 95 3.97 -4.94 0.90
C ALA A 95 5.05 -3.87 1.10
N GLU A 96 5.14 -2.88 0.19
CA GLU A 96 6.15 -1.82 0.24
C GLU A 96 5.85 -0.78 1.33
N ALA A 97 4.58 -0.40 1.51
CA ALA A 97 4.18 0.68 2.43
C ALA A 97 4.69 0.47 3.86
N GLY A 98 4.69 -0.77 4.37
CA GLY A 98 5.19 -1.08 5.71
C GLY A 98 6.68 -0.80 5.90
N GLN A 99 7.49 -0.94 4.84
CA GLN A 99 8.94 -0.71 4.88
C GLN A 99 9.31 0.78 4.83
N LEU A 100 8.39 1.63 4.35
CA LEU A 100 8.64 3.05 4.12
C LEU A 100 8.23 3.95 5.29
N LEU A 101 7.64 3.39 6.35
CA LEU A 101 7.13 4.14 7.50
C LEU A 101 8.21 4.97 8.21
N SER A 102 9.43 4.45 8.33
CA SER A 102 10.55 5.16 8.95
C SER A 102 11.08 6.32 8.11
N ILE A 103 10.91 6.25 6.78
CA ILE A 103 11.38 7.26 5.81
C ILE A 103 10.32 8.36 5.62
N TRP A 104 9.04 8.05 5.83
CA TRP A 104 7.92 8.96 5.59
C TRP A 104 8.12 10.35 6.19
N ARG A 105 8.57 10.43 7.45
CA ARG A 105 8.80 11.73 8.14
C ARG A 105 10.03 12.48 7.67
N GLN A 106 10.93 11.84 6.93
CA GLN A 106 12.17 12.44 6.44
C GLN A 106 12.03 12.89 4.98
N SER A 107 11.34 12.10 4.16
CA SER A 107 11.19 12.36 2.74
C SER A 107 9.86 11.81 2.19
N PRO A 108 8.72 12.50 2.46
CA PRO A 108 7.40 12.08 1.99
C PRO A 108 7.33 11.92 0.47
N LEU A 109 7.88 12.87 -0.30
CA LEU A 109 7.87 12.84 -1.77
C LEU A 109 8.61 11.63 -2.34
N ARG A 110 9.74 11.25 -1.72
CA ARG A 110 10.48 10.05 -2.11
C ARG A 110 9.68 8.78 -1.85
N VAL A 111 8.95 8.72 -0.72
CA VAL A 111 8.06 7.60 -0.43
C VAL A 111 6.94 7.51 -1.46
N LEU A 112 6.29 8.63 -1.81
CA LEU A 112 5.24 8.66 -2.82
C LEU A 112 5.76 8.23 -4.21
N ALA A 113 6.93 8.74 -4.62
CA ALA A 113 7.57 8.34 -5.87
C ALA A 113 7.89 6.84 -5.89
N ARG A 114 8.40 6.29 -4.78
CA ARG A 114 8.69 4.85 -4.62
C ARG A 114 7.42 4.00 -4.70
N LEU A 115 6.37 4.39 -4.00
CA LEU A 115 5.09 3.69 -4.06
C LEU A 115 4.52 3.70 -5.49
N HIS A 116 4.58 4.84 -6.18
CA HIS A 116 4.14 4.94 -7.57
C HIS A 116 4.94 4.03 -8.52
N LEU A 117 6.26 3.98 -8.35
CA LEU A 117 7.13 3.07 -9.11
C LEU A 117 6.77 1.60 -8.89
N VAL A 118 6.52 1.20 -7.63
CA VAL A 118 6.14 -0.18 -7.29
C VAL A 118 4.74 -0.53 -7.80
N ALA A 119 3.84 0.45 -7.88
CA ALA A 119 2.51 0.27 -8.43
C ALA A 119 2.53 0.06 -9.95
N ALA A 120 3.26 0.89 -10.69
CA ALA A 120 3.28 0.88 -12.15
C ALA A 120 3.67 -0.45 -12.77
N ALA A 121 4.56 -1.21 -12.12
CA ALA A 121 5.15 -2.48 -12.57
C ALA A 121 5.97 -2.41 -13.87
N GLU A 122 5.56 -1.58 -14.82
CA GLU A 122 6.24 -1.28 -16.08
C GLU A 122 6.71 0.19 -16.10
N GLY A 123 7.84 0.44 -16.75
CA GLY A 123 8.45 1.77 -16.80
C GLY A 123 7.90 2.60 -17.95
N ASP A 124 7.03 3.56 -17.64
CA ASP A 124 6.81 4.76 -18.46
C ASP A 124 7.64 5.92 -17.88
N GLY A 125 8.07 6.87 -18.71
CA GLY A 125 8.76 8.10 -18.30
C GLY A 125 7.94 9.04 -17.41
N ARG A 126 6.67 8.71 -17.17
CA ARG A 126 5.76 9.39 -16.22
C ARG A 126 5.77 8.78 -14.82
N VAL A 127 6.33 7.58 -14.66
CA VAL A 127 6.33 6.86 -13.37
C VAL A 127 7.26 7.54 -12.39
N GLY A 128 6.82 7.65 -11.13
CA GLY A 128 7.63 8.21 -10.03
C GLY A 128 7.83 9.73 -10.05
N ARG A 129 7.26 10.45 -11.02
CA ARG A 129 7.29 11.93 -11.04
C ARG A 129 5.89 12.53 -10.97
N PRO A 130 5.74 13.75 -10.43
CA PRO A 130 4.50 14.50 -10.55
C PRO A 130 4.09 14.76 -12.02
N ARG A 131 2.80 14.97 -12.24
CA ARG A 131 2.21 15.30 -13.54
C ARG A 131 2.65 16.69 -14.01
N GLN A 132 2.84 16.82 -15.31
CA GLN A 132 3.16 18.07 -16.01
C GLN A 132 1.89 18.72 -16.59
N GLU A 133 2.02 19.97 -17.01
CA GLU A 133 0.91 20.72 -17.60
C GLU A 133 0.44 20.05 -18.90
N GLY A 134 -0.88 19.98 -19.10
CA GLY A 134 -1.49 19.32 -20.25
C GLY A 134 -1.48 17.78 -20.24
N GLU A 135 -0.88 17.13 -19.23
CA GLU A 135 -1.00 15.67 -19.10
C GLU A 135 -2.42 15.28 -18.63
N PRO A 136 -3.09 14.33 -19.30
CA PRO A 136 -4.47 13.96 -18.97
C PRO A 136 -4.55 13.20 -17.65
N VAL A 137 -5.59 13.49 -16.86
CA VAL A 137 -5.87 12.81 -15.59
C VAL A 137 -7.21 12.12 -15.68
N ASP A 138 -7.21 10.78 -15.64
CA ASP A 138 -8.42 9.97 -15.56
C ASP A 138 -8.70 9.59 -14.10
N GLU A 139 -9.63 10.29 -13.45
CA GLU A 139 -10.11 9.95 -12.11
C GLU A 139 -11.63 10.22 -11.96
N PRO A 140 -12.48 9.32 -12.45
CA PRO A 140 -13.92 9.57 -12.60
C PRO A 140 -14.69 9.56 -11.28
N LEU A 141 -14.09 9.09 -10.18
CA LEU A 141 -14.73 9.07 -8.86
C LEU A 141 -14.60 10.41 -8.12
N ILE A 142 -13.75 11.32 -8.60
CA ILE A 142 -13.48 12.60 -7.96
C ILE A 142 -14.08 13.73 -8.80
N GLY A 143 -15.20 14.29 -8.34
CA GLY A 143 -15.90 15.41 -9.00
C GLY A 143 -15.30 16.79 -8.74
N LEU A 144 -14.12 16.88 -8.12
CA LEU A 144 -13.44 18.14 -7.85
C LEU A 144 -12.69 18.64 -9.10
N ALA A 145 -12.71 19.95 -9.31
CA ALA A 145 -11.92 20.61 -10.35
C ALA A 145 -10.45 20.17 -10.26
N LEU A 146 -9.82 19.90 -11.41
CA LEU A 146 -8.42 19.52 -11.48
C LEU A 146 -7.54 20.77 -11.31
N PRO A 147 -6.69 20.86 -10.27
CA PRO A 147 -5.75 21.97 -10.14
C PRO A 147 -4.77 22.00 -11.32
N SER A 148 -4.16 23.16 -11.61
CA SER A 148 -3.05 23.23 -12.58
C SER A 148 -1.87 22.38 -12.12
N ALA A 149 -0.92 22.06 -13.01
CA ALA A 149 0.28 21.33 -12.59
C ALA A 149 1.07 22.16 -11.55
N ALA A 150 1.24 23.46 -11.78
CA ALA A 150 1.95 24.34 -10.86
C ALA A 150 1.32 24.36 -9.45
N GLU A 151 -0.01 24.48 -9.35
CA GLU A 151 -0.70 24.47 -8.05
C GLU A 151 -0.51 23.13 -7.32
N ALA A 152 -0.63 22.02 -8.04
CA ALA A 152 -0.46 20.70 -7.43
C ALA A 152 0.97 20.46 -6.92
N HIS A 153 1.99 20.93 -7.63
CA HIS A 153 3.37 20.85 -7.14
C HIS A 153 3.57 21.68 -5.88
N GLY A 154 3.15 22.96 -5.89
CA GLY A 154 3.32 23.84 -4.73
C GLY A 154 2.59 23.34 -3.49
N ARG A 155 1.37 22.81 -3.64
CA ARG A 155 0.61 22.21 -2.53
C ARG A 155 1.21 20.90 -2.04
N LEU A 156 1.76 20.08 -2.94
CA LEU A 156 2.43 18.83 -2.58
C LEU A 156 3.75 19.09 -1.83
N GLU A 157 4.51 20.12 -2.22
CA GLU A 157 5.70 20.58 -1.50
C GLU A 157 5.33 21.10 -0.10
N GLY A 158 4.34 21.99 0.00
CA GLY A 158 3.87 22.50 1.29
C GLY A 158 3.34 21.39 2.23
N LEU A 159 2.65 20.38 1.68
CA LEU A 159 2.25 19.20 2.43
C LEU A 159 3.46 18.40 2.95
N SER A 160 4.49 18.25 2.11
CA SER A 160 5.73 17.57 2.51
C SER A 160 6.44 18.30 3.64
N GLU A 161 6.57 19.63 3.54
CA GLU A 161 7.15 20.47 4.59
C GLU A 161 6.38 20.34 5.91
N LEU A 162 5.05 20.35 5.85
CA LEU A 162 4.18 20.17 7.02
C LEU A 162 4.38 18.80 7.70
N ILE A 163 4.52 17.73 6.93
CA ILE A 163 4.79 16.38 7.46
C ILE A 163 6.17 16.33 8.14
N ILE A 164 7.18 16.95 7.52
CA ILE A 164 8.57 16.96 8.02
C ILE A 164 8.67 17.79 9.30
N ALA A 165 8.07 18.98 9.32
CA ALA A 165 8.01 19.85 10.51
C ALA A 165 7.31 19.14 11.68
N GLY A 166 6.29 18.34 11.38
CA GLY A 166 5.48 17.67 12.37
C GLY A 166 4.51 18.64 13.06
N GLY A 167 3.66 18.07 13.93
CA GLY A 167 2.62 18.83 14.61
C GLY A 167 2.08 18.09 15.83
N SER A 168 1.20 18.76 16.56
CA SER A 168 0.45 18.23 17.70
C SER A 168 -0.89 17.61 17.30
N ALA A 169 -1.32 17.76 16.05
CA ALA A 169 -2.52 17.13 15.52
C ALA A 169 -2.48 15.60 15.68
N PRO A 170 -3.63 14.94 15.95
CA PRO A 170 -3.68 13.49 16.00
C PRO A 170 -3.22 12.86 14.68
N ALA A 171 -2.39 11.82 14.75
CA ALA A 171 -1.82 11.18 13.55
C ALA A 171 -2.87 10.71 12.53
N LEU A 172 -4.06 10.28 13.00
CA LEU A 172 -5.18 9.90 12.13
C LEU A 172 -5.75 11.10 11.36
N VAL A 173 -5.76 12.29 11.96
CA VAL A 173 -6.19 13.53 11.29
C VAL A 173 -5.17 13.93 10.22
N THR A 174 -3.87 13.92 10.56
CA THR A 174 -2.81 14.17 9.57
C THR A 174 -2.88 13.17 8.40
N ALA A 175 -3.08 11.88 8.68
CA ALA A 175 -3.23 10.86 7.64
C ALA A 175 -4.47 11.12 6.75
N ALA A 176 -5.60 11.53 7.32
CA ALA A 176 -6.80 11.87 6.57
C ALA A 176 -6.60 13.10 5.67
N VAL A 177 -5.90 14.13 6.17
CA VAL A 177 -5.55 15.33 5.39
C VAL A 177 -4.63 14.97 4.23
N VAL A 178 -3.57 14.20 4.48
CA VAL A 178 -2.66 13.73 3.42
C VAL A 178 -3.43 12.95 2.36
N HIS A 179 -4.30 12.03 2.77
CA HIS A 179 -5.11 11.24 1.84
C HIS A 179 -6.03 12.13 1.00
N GLY A 180 -6.74 13.06 1.64
CA GLY A 180 -7.64 13.99 0.96
C GLY A 180 -6.91 14.93 0.00
N GLU A 181 -5.74 15.44 0.40
CA GLU A 181 -4.92 16.32 -0.43
C GLU A 181 -4.39 15.58 -1.66
N LEU A 182 -3.89 14.35 -1.50
CA LEU A 182 -3.45 13.54 -2.65
C LEU A 182 -4.60 13.23 -3.63
N LEU A 183 -5.80 12.97 -3.12
CA LEU A 183 -6.99 12.77 -3.94
C LEU A 183 -7.43 14.05 -4.67
N ALA A 184 -7.33 15.21 -4.03
CA ALA A 184 -7.68 16.49 -4.65
C ALA A 184 -6.67 16.87 -5.74
N LEU A 185 -5.37 16.75 -5.44
CA LEU A 185 -4.27 17.15 -6.32
C LEU A 185 -4.09 16.23 -7.52
N ARG A 186 -4.39 14.93 -7.37
CA ARG A 186 -4.09 13.87 -8.36
C ARG A 186 -2.68 14.05 -8.93
N PRO A 187 -1.63 14.03 -8.09
CA PRO A 187 -0.30 14.51 -8.47
C PRO A 187 0.44 13.53 -9.38
N LEU A 188 0.09 12.25 -9.34
CA LEU A 188 0.78 11.18 -10.05
C LEU A 188 -0.17 10.53 -11.05
N HIS A 189 0.38 10.08 -12.18
CA HIS A 189 -0.40 9.32 -13.16
C HIS A 189 -0.90 8.01 -12.57
N PRO A 190 -2.08 7.51 -13.02
CA PRO A 190 -2.48 6.16 -12.68
C PRO A 190 -1.41 5.16 -13.17
N PRO A 191 -0.93 4.25 -12.32
CA PRO A 191 0.13 3.29 -12.65
C PRO A 191 -0.26 2.29 -13.75
N HIS A 192 -1.55 2.12 -14.02
CA HIS A 192 -2.06 1.32 -15.11
C HIS A 192 -3.01 2.19 -15.91
N ASN A 193 -2.73 2.37 -17.21
CA ASN A 193 -3.49 3.22 -18.10
C ASN A 193 -4.99 2.94 -17.93
N GLY A 194 -5.77 3.97 -17.60
CA GLY A 194 -7.21 3.93 -17.26
C GLY A 194 -8.15 3.40 -18.34
N LEU A 195 -7.62 2.82 -19.42
CA LEU A 195 -8.40 2.20 -20.51
C LEU A 195 -9.20 0.98 -20.05
N ASP A 196 -8.76 0.28 -19.00
CA ASP A 196 -9.50 -0.86 -18.45
C ASP A 196 -10.72 -0.44 -17.60
N ARG A 197 -10.74 0.79 -17.03
CA ARG A 197 -11.92 1.28 -16.27
C ARG A 197 -13.14 1.51 -17.15
N ALA A 198 -12.92 1.96 -18.40
CA ALA A 198 -14.00 2.21 -19.35
C ALA A 198 -14.67 0.89 -19.81
N HIS A 199 -13.89 -0.18 -19.97
CA HIS A 199 -14.38 -1.47 -20.47
C HIS A 199 -15.01 -2.34 -19.36
N GLY A 200 -14.54 -2.22 -18.12
CA GLY A 200 -15.08 -2.99 -16.99
C GLY A 200 -16.51 -2.66 -16.57
N ARG A 201 -17.07 -1.50 -16.97
CA ARG A 201 -18.45 -1.11 -16.66
C ARG A 201 -19.47 -1.40 -17.76
N ALA A 202 -19.04 -1.55 -19.01
CA ALA A 202 -19.97 -1.80 -20.12
C ALA A 202 -20.59 -3.21 -20.07
N HIS A 203 -20.03 -4.14 -19.28
CA HIS A 203 -20.56 -5.50 -19.20
C HIS A 203 -20.48 -6.09 -17.77
N ARG A 204 -21.46 -5.80 -16.91
CA ARG A 204 -22.00 -6.82 -15.98
C ARG A 204 -23.24 -6.37 -15.18
N PRO A 205 -24.40 -7.01 -15.39
CA PRO A 205 -25.44 -7.10 -14.38
C PRO A 205 -25.09 -8.23 -13.39
N GLY A 206 -25.22 -7.96 -12.08
CA GLY A 206 -25.31 -8.99 -11.06
C GLY A 206 -24.02 -9.72 -10.67
N ARG A 207 -23.15 -9.06 -9.88
CA ARG A 207 -22.36 -9.78 -8.87
C ARG A 207 -22.61 -9.15 -7.52
N GLN A 208 -23.01 -10.02 -6.58
CA GLN A 208 -23.34 -9.66 -5.21
C GLN A 208 -22.17 -8.90 -4.61
N ARG A 209 -22.39 -7.61 -4.32
CA ARG A 209 -21.53 -6.86 -3.40
C ARG A 209 -21.41 -7.71 -2.16
N SER A 210 -20.21 -8.22 -1.89
CA SER A 210 -19.93 -8.96 -0.67
C SER A 210 -20.21 -8.02 0.49
N ARG A 211 -21.41 -8.13 1.07
CA ARG A 211 -21.75 -7.46 2.32
C ARG A 211 -20.69 -7.88 3.34
N PRO A 212 -20.10 -6.98 4.13
CA PRO A 212 -19.30 -7.40 5.27
C PRO A 212 -20.22 -8.20 6.19
N GLN A 213 -20.02 -9.52 6.26
CA GLN A 213 -20.64 -10.37 7.25
C GLN A 213 -19.97 -10.11 8.60
N VAL A 214 -20.32 -8.99 9.21
CA VAL A 214 -20.24 -8.81 10.66
C VAL A 214 -21.66 -8.62 11.13
N GLY A 215 -22.40 -9.73 11.19
CA GLY A 215 -23.65 -9.78 11.92
C GLY A 215 -23.33 -9.59 13.40
N MET A 216 -23.49 -8.36 13.88
CA MET A 216 -23.61 -8.07 15.31
C MET A 216 -24.81 -8.89 15.84
N PRO A 217 -24.62 -9.84 16.77
CA PRO A 217 -25.75 -10.47 17.42
C PRO A 217 -26.42 -9.43 18.33
N ARG A 218 -27.63 -9.02 17.97
CA ARG A 218 -28.52 -8.29 18.88
C ARG A 218 -28.74 -9.16 20.12
N ARG A 219 -28.43 -8.58 21.29
CA ARG A 219 -28.74 -9.14 22.63
C ARG A 219 -30.20 -9.57 22.69
N GLY A 220 -30.44 -10.88 22.77
CA GLY A 220 -31.68 -11.48 23.29
C GLY A 220 -31.35 -12.22 24.58
N GLY A 221 -32.05 -11.87 25.67
CA GLY A 221 -31.88 -12.47 26.99
C GLY A 221 -32.32 -13.94 27.09
N PRO A 222 -32.12 -14.59 28.25
CA PRO A 222 -32.05 -16.04 28.33
C PRO A 222 -33.42 -16.68 28.60
N ARG A 223 -33.69 -17.81 27.94
CA ARG A 223 -34.62 -18.83 28.47
C ARG A 223 -33.99 -20.21 28.38
N ARG A 224 -34.01 -20.87 29.55
CA ARG A 224 -33.48 -22.19 29.92
C ARG A 224 -34.30 -23.35 29.33
N THR A 225 -33.77 -24.57 29.60
CA THR A 225 -34.32 -25.94 29.55
C THR A 225 -34.21 -26.59 28.17
N GLY A 226 -33.45 -27.67 27.93
CA GLY A 226 -33.25 -28.93 28.66
C GLY A 226 -33.01 -30.04 27.59
N PRO A 227 -32.44 -31.21 27.91
CA PRO A 227 -31.55 -31.95 26.99
C PRO A 227 -32.22 -33.11 26.23
N ARG A 228 -31.68 -33.50 25.06
CA ARG A 228 -31.97 -34.79 24.41
C ARG A 228 -30.86 -35.24 23.43
N GLY A 229 -30.23 -36.38 23.76
CA GLY A 229 -30.05 -37.52 22.85
C GLY A 229 -28.87 -37.55 21.86
N LEU A 230 -27.82 -38.30 22.22
CA LEU A 230 -26.94 -39.03 21.28
C LEU A 230 -27.69 -40.26 20.72
N PRO A 231 -27.31 -40.80 19.54
CA PRO A 231 -26.21 -41.78 19.37
C PRO A 231 -25.33 -41.42 18.15
N GLY A 232 -24.11 -41.92 17.88
CA GLY A 232 -23.45 -43.20 18.15
C GLY A 232 -23.06 -43.85 16.80
N GLY A 233 -21.76 -44.06 16.54
CA GLY A 233 -21.21 -44.83 15.39
C GLY A 233 -20.09 -44.07 14.65
N ALA A 234 -18.79 -44.31 14.85
CA ALA A 234 -17.94 -45.50 14.59
C ALA A 234 -17.54 -45.69 13.12
N GLY A 235 -16.23 -45.70 12.86
CA GLY A 235 -15.56 -45.97 11.57
C GLY A 235 -14.65 -44.80 11.17
N GLY A 236 -13.33 -44.78 11.33
CA GLY A 236 -12.37 -45.87 11.39
C GLY A 236 -11.80 -46.13 10.00
N LEU A 237 -10.80 -45.36 9.54
CA LEU A 237 -9.82 -45.84 8.57
C LEU A 237 -8.47 -45.13 8.72
N ARG A 238 -7.45 -45.96 8.93
CA ARG A 238 -6.02 -45.67 8.97
C ARG A 238 -5.44 -45.66 7.55
N LEU A 239 -4.13 -45.36 7.49
CA LEU A 239 -3.11 -45.61 6.45
C LEU A 239 -2.73 -44.31 5.70
N ARG A 240 -1.47 -43.93 5.50
CA ARG A 240 -0.18 -44.63 5.64
C ARG A 240 0.94 -43.58 5.78
N HIS A 241 1.99 -43.96 6.52
CA HIS A 241 3.31 -43.36 6.42
C HIS A 241 3.96 -43.65 5.06
N SER A 242 4.69 -42.68 4.53
CA SER A 242 5.84 -42.92 3.66
C SER A 242 7.00 -41.99 4.05
N ARG A 243 8.11 -42.62 4.45
CA ARG A 243 9.41 -42.04 4.78
C ARG A 243 10.21 -41.70 3.52
N GLY A 244 11.19 -40.80 3.70
CA GLY A 244 12.42 -40.69 2.90
C GLY A 244 12.43 -39.49 1.95
N ARG A 245 13.49 -38.69 1.79
CA ARG A 245 14.91 -38.81 2.15
C ARG A 245 15.53 -37.40 2.20
N ARG A 246 16.49 -37.21 3.10
CA ARG A 246 17.50 -36.15 3.04
C ARG A 246 18.60 -36.56 2.05
N LEU A 247 19.13 -35.61 1.28
CA LEU A 247 20.47 -35.61 0.68
C LEU A 247 20.85 -34.12 0.53
N LEU A 248 21.59 -33.54 1.49
CA LEU A 248 23.05 -33.35 1.50
C LEU A 248 23.60 -32.42 0.42
N ASP A 249 24.21 -31.35 0.93
CA ASP A 249 25.15 -30.42 0.30
C ASP A 249 26.14 -31.09 -0.66
N ARG A 250 26.48 -30.38 -1.74
CA ARG A 250 27.88 -30.05 -2.07
C ARG A 250 28.02 -28.94 -3.13
N PRO A 251 29.13 -28.19 -3.10
CA PRO A 251 29.33 -26.96 -3.88
C PRO A 251 30.07 -27.23 -5.20
N LEU A 252 29.90 -26.33 -6.17
CA LEU A 252 30.74 -26.27 -7.37
C LEU A 252 31.71 -25.09 -7.28
N ARG A 253 32.99 -25.41 -7.05
CA ARG A 253 34.16 -24.60 -7.42
C ARG A 253 34.92 -25.36 -8.52
N ALA A 254 35.24 -24.67 -9.61
CA ALA A 254 36.43 -24.90 -10.46
C ALA A 254 36.62 -23.63 -11.31
N ARG A 255 37.70 -22.85 -11.10
CA ARG A 255 38.98 -22.88 -11.87
C ARG A 255 38.75 -22.59 -13.37
N GLY A 256 39.36 -21.63 -14.04
CA GLY A 256 40.58 -20.87 -13.82
C GLY A 256 41.37 -20.81 -15.16
N ARG A 257 42.31 -19.84 -15.28
CA ARG A 257 43.32 -19.60 -16.35
C ARG A 257 42.88 -18.66 -17.49
N THR A 258 43.71 -17.77 -18.06
CA THR A 258 45.10 -17.26 -17.84
C THR A 258 45.35 -16.14 -18.86
N GLY A 259 46.25 -15.20 -18.53
CA GLY A 259 47.08 -14.43 -19.48
C GLY A 259 46.46 -13.10 -19.95
N GLY A 260 47.09 -11.93 -19.88
CA GLY A 260 48.49 -11.59 -19.68
C GLY A 260 48.96 -10.73 -20.85
N ALA A 261 49.14 -9.42 -20.65
CA ALA A 261 50.06 -8.58 -21.42
C ALA A 261 50.22 -7.20 -20.74
N ARG A 262 51.45 -6.94 -20.29
CA ARG A 262 52.00 -5.61 -19.97
C ARG A 262 52.51 -4.99 -21.27
N VAL A 263 52.36 -3.66 -21.44
CA VAL A 263 53.35 -2.66 -21.93
C VAL A 263 52.72 -1.30 -21.55
N ASP A 264 53.21 -0.46 -20.64
CA ASP A 264 54.48 0.26 -20.44
C ASP A 264 54.74 1.45 -21.40
N GLY A 265 55.09 2.60 -20.80
CA GLY A 265 55.47 3.87 -21.42
C GLY A 265 54.30 4.81 -21.78
N GLY A 266 54.22 6.08 -21.40
CA GLY A 266 55.18 6.99 -20.80
C GLY A 266 54.94 8.42 -21.30
N VAL A 267 54.78 9.36 -20.36
CA VAL A 267 55.43 10.70 -20.39
C VAL A 267 54.85 11.84 -21.28
N ARG A 268 54.36 12.87 -20.55
CA ARG A 268 54.43 14.35 -20.72
C ARG A 268 53.73 15.07 -21.89
N GLY A 269 53.09 16.20 -21.52
CA GLY A 269 53.05 17.41 -22.36
C GLY A 269 51.76 18.24 -22.31
N ALA A 270 51.57 19.08 -21.29
CA ALA A 270 50.89 20.37 -21.43
C ALA A 270 51.90 21.37 -22.06
N PRO A 271 51.54 22.55 -22.66
CA PRO A 271 50.57 23.52 -22.14
C PRO A 271 49.85 24.45 -23.17
N ALA A 272 49.20 25.48 -22.63
CA ALA A 272 48.75 26.78 -23.20
C ALA A 272 47.35 26.81 -23.84
N ARG A 273 46.35 27.39 -23.17
CA ARG A 273 46.00 28.84 -23.11
C ARG A 273 45.73 29.46 -24.48
N SER A 274 44.46 29.77 -24.74
CA SER A 274 44.06 30.98 -25.47
C SER A 274 42.82 31.58 -24.81
N ARG A 275 42.92 32.88 -24.51
CA ARG A 275 41.82 33.79 -24.17
C ARG A 275 41.32 34.39 -25.48
N VAL A 276 40.01 34.46 -25.68
CA VAL A 276 39.17 35.68 -25.82
C VAL A 276 37.74 35.24 -25.52
#